data_AF-A0A354BX22-F1
#
_entry.id   AF-A0A354BX22-F1
#
_cell.length_a   1.000
_cell.length_b   1.000
_cell.length_c   1.000
_cell.angle_alpha   90.00
_cell.angle_beta   90.00
_cell.angle_gamma   90.00
#
_symmetry.space_group_name_H-M   'P 1'
#
loop_
_entity.id
_entity.type
_entity.pdbx_description
1 polymer ?
#
loop_
_entity_poly.entity_id
_entity_poly.type
_entity_poly.pdbx_seq_one_letter_code
_entity_poly.pdbx_strand_id
1 'polypeptide(L)'
;MASLKLLLGLIPSTSKIEQAEKALIAEFEKLNTFAGSDQLAKYNELNEKVNSAGFTQKRKEIESLQYKNSEEFSKEKEFLSLQKAKDIVLYFKTVSGSELKRFREMDGSDKIREFESLEKYIQSAEFREKQKMRPITFKDTDEYRKLIEFNALKADAEIKGFLKSGLKEDEKKSKTVLRYEELDALMKSADFIAKKNMKPITFKDTEEYKKLLEYNRVKSSVEIKEFYKFKASKEYANFLNTDGSARLKRYEELKELVAAPEFKEKKEYLLDKKRFEKTEMFREVQEYDKLKKDSDIIWY
;
A
#
# COMPACT_ATOMS: atom_id res chain seq x y z
N MET A 1 -41.86 3.86 89.31
CA MET A 1 -40.91 4.80 89.95
C MET A 1 -41.49 6.20 89.86
N ALA A 2 -41.87 6.82 90.98
CA ALA A 2 -42.31 8.22 90.97
C ALA A 2 -41.16 9.08 90.44
N SER A 3 -41.40 9.89 89.41
CA SER A 3 -40.35 10.72 88.81
C SER A 3 -39.85 11.75 89.83
N LEU A 4 -38.56 12.07 89.82
CA LEU A 4 -37.93 13.04 90.73
C LEU A 4 -38.68 14.38 90.84
N LYS A 5 -39.47 14.75 89.82
CA LYS A 5 -40.34 15.94 89.78
C LYS A 5 -41.49 15.91 90.80
N LEU A 6 -42.03 14.72 91.09
CA LEU A 6 -43.11 14.52 92.06
C LEU A 6 -42.61 14.69 93.50
N LEU A 7 -41.34 14.30 93.75
CA LEU A 7 -40.69 14.43 95.07
C LEU A 7 -40.23 15.86 95.39
N LEU A 8 -40.02 16.72 94.38
CA LEU A 8 -39.60 18.13 94.53
C LEU A 8 -40.77 19.14 94.48
N GLY A 9 -42.02 18.70 94.51
CA GLY A 9 -43.21 19.58 94.51
C GLY A 9 -43.45 20.35 93.20
N LEU A 10 -42.73 20.02 92.13
CA LEU A 10 -42.87 20.63 90.80
C LEU A 10 -43.98 19.92 90.01
N ILE A 11 -45.20 19.94 90.54
CA ILE A 11 -46.38 19.37 89.85
C ILE A 11 -46.77 20.36 88.73
N PRO A 12 -46.76 19.93 87.45
CA PRO A 12 -47.19 20.78 86.34
C PRO A 12 -48.67 21.17 86.54
N SER A 13 -49.03 22.38 86.12
CA SER A 13 -50.43 22.82 86.17
C SER A 13 -51.33 21.90 85.33
N THR A 14 -52.59 21.76 85.71
CA THR A 14 -53.61 21.01 84.94
C THR A 14 -53.62 21.42 83.46
N SER A 15 -53.56 22.72 83.18
CA SER A 15 -53.43 23.23 81.80
C SER A 15 -52.21 22.70 81.04
N LYS A 16 -51.06 22.50 81.70
CA LYS A 16 -49.87 21.89 81.06
C LYS A 16 -50.06 20.41 80.78
N ILE A 17 -50.78 19.69 81.64
CA ILE A 17 -51.10 18.26 81.45
C ILE A 17 -52.07 18.10 80.27
N GLU A 18 -53.14 18.89 80.23
CA GLU A 18 -54.11 18.88 79.13
C GLU A 18 -53.47 19.28 77.78
N GLN A 19 -52.55 20.25 77.78
CA GLN A 19 -51.78 20.61 76.58
C GLN A 19 -50.89 19.45 76.11
N ALA A 20 -50.23 18.75 77.04
CA ALA A 20 -49.40 17.60 76.70
C ALA A 20 -50.24 16.42 76.17
N GLU A 21 -51.40 16.15 76.77
CA GLU A 21 -52.34 15.13 76.29
C GLU A 21 -52.87 15.46 74.89
N LYS A 22 -53.31 16.71 74.66
CA LYS A 22 -53.75 17.16 73.35
C LYS A 22 -52.64 17.08 72.30
N ALA A 23 -51.41 17.44 72.65
CA ALA A 23 -50.26 17.29 71.77
C ALA A 23 -50.00 15.82 71.42
N LEU A 24 -50.09 14.91 72.41
CA LEU A 24 -49.91 13.47 72.21
C LEU A 24 -50.99 12.88 71.29
N ILE A 25 -52.25 13.27 71.47
CA ILE A 25 -53.36 12.85 70.59
C ILE A 25 -53.13 13.34 69.17
N ALA A 26 -52.75 14.61 69.00
CA ALA A 26 -52.47 15.18 67.68
C ALA A 26 -51.28 14.48 67.00
N GLU A 27 -50.22 14.12 67.74
CA GLU A 27 -49.11 13.33 67.19
C GLU A 27 -49.54 11.92 66.81
N PHE A 28 -50.38 11.27 67.62
CA PHE A 28 -50.91 9.94 67.30
C PHE A 28 -51.81 9.94 66.05
N GLU A 29 -52.66 10.96 65.88
CA GLU A 29 -53.44 11.15 64.65
C GLU A 29 -52.54 11.42 63.43
N LYS A 30 -51.51 12.27 63.60
CA LYS A 30 -50.49 12.49 62.56
C LYS A 30 -49.79 11.18 62.19
N LEU A 31 -49.48 10.33 63.17
CA LEU A 31 -48.83 9.03 62.94
C LEU A 31 -49.70 8.11 62.10
N ASN A 32 -50.97 7.96 62.47
CA ASN A 32 -51.90 7.07 61.76
C ASN A 32 -52.19 7.56 60.34
N THR A 33 -52.32 8.87 60.13
CA THR A 33 -52.53 9.44 58.80
C THR A 33 -51.30 9.28 57.92
N PHE A 34 -50.10 9.48 58.47
CA PHE A 34 -48.86 9.31 57.72
C PHE A 34 -48.53 7.83 57.41
N ALA A 35 -48.84 6.91 58.32
CA ALA A 35 -48.64 5.46 58.13
C ALA A 35 -49.37 4.92 56.88
N GLY A 36 -50.51 5.51 56.51
CA GLY A 36 -51.28 5.18 55.31
C GLY A 36 -51.04 6.11 54.13
N SER A 37 -50.05 7.00 54.18
CA SER A 37 -49.82 8.02 53.15
C SER A 37 -49.13 7.45 51.91
N ASP A 38 -49.50 7.98 50.73
CA ASP A 38 -48.84 7.67 49.46
C ASP A 38 -47.35 8.03 49.47
N GLN A 39 -46.98 9.06 50.25
CA GLN A 39 -45.59 9.49 50.40
C GLN A 39 -44.74 8.41 51.07
N LEU A 40 -45.20 7.83 52.19
CA LEU A 40 -44.51 6.75 52.88
C LEU A 40 -44.48 5.48 52.00
N ALA A 41 -45.58 5.16 51.32
CA ALA A 41 -45.63 4.03 50.39
C ALA A 41 -44.59 4.15 49.27
N LYS A 42 -44.50 5.33 48.63
CA LYS A 42 -43.52 5.62 47.59
C LYS A 42 -42.08 5.56 48.11
N TYR A 43 -41.83 6.08 49.31
CA TYR A 43 -40.51 5.99 49.95
C TYR A 43 -40.11 4.53 50.17
N ASN A 44 -41.01 3.70 50.70
CA ASN A 44 -40.74 2.28 50.95
C ASN A 44 -40.46 1.52 49.64
N GLU A 45 -41.27 1.74 48.59
CA GLU A 45 -41.05 1.13 47.28
C GLU A 45 -39.66 1.50 46.70
N LEU A 46 -39.33 2.80 46.70
CA LEU A 46 -38.03 3.27 46.21
C LEU A 46 -36.88 2.77 47.08
N ASN A 47 -37.07 2.70 48.41
CA ASN A 47 -36.08 2.17 49.33
C ASN A 47 -35.79 0.68 49.04
N GLU A 48 -36.82 -0.13 48.84
CA GLU A 48 -36.64 -1.55 48.45
C GLU A 48 -35.95 -1.67 47.10
N LYS A 49 -36.35 -0.85 46.12
CA LYS A 49 -35.82 -0.89 44.76
C LYS A 49 -34.36 -0.45 44.71
N VAL A 50 -34.02 0.73 45.23
CA VAL A 50 -32.68 1.33 45.18
C VAL A 50 -31.67 0.52 46.00
N ASN A 51 -32.10 -0.04 47.14
CA ASN A 51 -31.23 -0.88 47.96
C ASN A 51 -31.22 -2.35 47.53
N SER A 52 -32.02 -2.74 46.53
CA SER A 52 -32.00 -4.11 46.02
C SER A 52 -30.62 -4.47 45.48
N ALA A 53 -30.25 -5.76 45.63
CA ALA A 53 -28.99 -6.27 45.10
C ALA A 53 -28.89 -6.06 43.57
N GLY A 54 -30.00 -6.26 42.85
CA GLY A 54 -30.06 -6.06 41.40
C GLY A 54 -29.82 -4.61 40.99
N PHE A 55 -30.41 -3.64 41.69
CA PHE A 55 -30.18 -2.22 41.41
C PHE A 55 -28.73 -1.81 41.69
N THR A 56 -28.23 -2.20 42.87
CA THR A 56 -26.84 -1.91 43.27
C THR A 56 -25.83 -2.51 42.29
N GLN A 57 -26.08 -3.74 41.85
CA GLN A 57 -25.24 -4.43 40.88
C GLN A 57 -25.28 -3.74 39.51
N LYS A 58 -26.46 -3.43 38.98
CA LYS A 58 -26.62 -2.71 37.70
C LYS A 58 -25.97 -1.32 37.73
N ARG A 59 -26.10 -0.59 38.83
CA ARG A 59 -25.43 0.70 39.02
C ARG A 59 -23.91 0.54 38.91
N LYS A 60 -23.33 -0.42 39.64
CA LYS A 60 -21.89 -0.72 39.59
C LYS A 60 -21.46 -1.15 38.19
N GLU A 61 -22.22 -1.99 37.51
CA GLU A 61 -21.96 -2.40 36.13
C GLU A 61 -21.89 -1.19 35.22
N ILE A 62 -22.92 -0.34 35.22
CA ILE A 62 -22.96 0.88 34.41
C ILE A 62 -21.75 1.75 34.75
N GLU A 63 -21.51 2.07 36.03
CA GLU A 63 -20.40 2.94 36.49
C GLU A 63 -19.00 2.34 36.24
N SER A 64 -18.88 1.02 36.14
CA SER A 64 -17.61 0.33 35.89
C SER A 64 -17.21 0.24 34.41
N LEU A 65 -18.14 0.47 33.48
CA LEU A 65 -17.83 0.49 32.05
C LEU A 65 -16.70 1.48 31.74
N GLN A 66 -15.72 1.01 30.98
CA GLN A 66 -14.57 1.83 30.59
C GLN A 66 -14.27 1.62 29.12
N TYR A 67 -14.14 2.72 28.39
CA TYR A 67 -13.73 2.66 26.98
C TYR A 67 -12.44 1.85 26.79
N LYS A 68 -11.42 2.06 27.63
CA LYS A 68 -10.11 1.39 27.52
C LYS A 68 -10.16 -0.15 27.58
N ASN A 69 -11.21 -0.73 28.18
CA ASN A 69 -11.37 -2.17 28.31
C ASN A 69 -12.41 -2.73 27.33
N SER A 70 -12.92 -1.90 26.41
CA SER A 70 -13.96 -2.27 25.45
C SER A 70 -13.38 -2.88 24.17
N GLU A 71 -14.23 -3.59 23.43
CA GLU A 71 -13.91 -4.08 22.09
C GLU A 71 -13.70 -2.90 21.12
N GLU A 72 -14.48 -1.83 21.30
CA GLU A 72 -14.38 -0.61 20.49
C GLU A 72 -12.98 -0.01 20.57
N PHE A 73 -12.44 0.12 21.77
CA PHE A 73 -11.08 0.62 21.96
C PHE A 73 -10.03 -0.29 21.31
N SER A 74 -10.20 -1.60 21.38
CA SER A 74 -9.30 -2.55 20.72
C SER A 74 -9.33 -2.37 19.20
N LYS A 75 -10.52 -2.23 18.59
CA LYS A 75 -10.69 -1.99 17.15
C LYS A 75 -10.14 -0.64 16.71
N GLU A 76 -10.41 0.44 17.45
CA GLU A 76 -9.85 1.77 17.15
C GLU A 76 -8.32 1.77 17.29
N LYS A 77 -7.78 1.11 18.32
CA LYS A 77 -6.33 0.97 18.50
C LYS A 77 -5.70 0.18 17.36
N GLU A 78 -6.31 -0.92 16.93
CA GLU A 78 -5.88 -1.70 15.77
C GLU A 78 -5.88 -0.82 14.50
N PHE A 79 -6.97 -0.10 14.24
CA PHE A 79 -7.09 0.82 13.12
C PHE A 79 -5.96 1.87 13.11
N LEU A 80 -5.76 2.56 14.23
CA LEU A 80 -4.71 3.58 14.37
C LEU A 80 -3.31 2.99 14.18
N SER A 81 -3.11 1.73 14.58
CA SER A 81 -1.84 1.03 14.36
C SER A 81 -1.61 0.71 12.88
N LEU A 82 -2.64 0.23 12.17
CA LEU A 82 -2.60 -0.06 10.73
C LEU A 82 -2.45 1.22 9.91
N GLN A 83 -3.13 2.30 10.31
CA GLN A 83 -3.04 3.61 9.67
C GLN A 83 -1.61 4.18 9.68
N LYS A 84 -0.83 3.85 10.72
CA LYS A 84 0.58 4.26 10.87
C LYS A 84 1.56 3.21 10.37
N ALA A 85 1.08 2.04 9.95
CA ALA A 85 1.94 0.95 9.52
C ALA A 85 2.64 1.35 8.21
N LYS A 86 3.97 1.20 8.18
CA LYS A 86 4.82 1.73 7.11
C LYS A 86 4.45 1.18 5.73
N ASP A 87 4.10 -0.11 5.67
CA ASP A 87 3.62 -0.82 4.49
C ASP A 87 2.33 -0.22 3.94
N ILE A 88 1.33 0.01 4.79
CA ILE A 88 0.04 0.61 4.43
C ILE A 88 0.22 2.07 4.00
N VAL A 89 1.00 2.85 4.74
CA VAL A 89 1.29 4.25 4.41
C VAL A 89 2.02 4.34 3.08
N LEU A 90 3.04 3.52 2.86
CA LEU A 90 3.79 3.48 1.62
C LEU A 90 2.89 3.05 0.46
N TYR A 91 2.02 2.06 0.66
CA TYR A 91 1.04 1.63 -0.33
C TYR A 91 0.16 2.80 -0.80
N PHE A 92 -0.50 3.52 0.11
CA PHE A 92 -1.34 4.65 -0.26
C PHE A 92 -0.54 5.79 -0.92
N LYS A 93 0.69 6.04 -0.47
CA LYS A 93 1.59 6.99 -1.12
C LYS A 93 1.89 6.57 -2.57
N THR A 94 2.24 5.31 -2.81
CA THR A 94 2.52 4.77 -4.14
C THR A 94 1.28 4.81 -5.04
N VAL A 95 0.11 4.46 -4.52
CA VAL A 95 -1.17 4.50 -5.26
C VAL A 95 -1.56 5.93 -5.64
N SER A 96 -1.38 6.89 -4.73
CA SER A 96 -1.62 8.32 -5.00
C SER A 96 -0.60 8.95 -5.95
N GLY A 97 0.56 8.31 -6.13
CA GLY A 97 1.67 8.82 -6.93
C GLY A 97 1.45 8.66 -8.43
N SER A 98 2.04 9.57 -9.21
CA SER A 98 2.00 9.48 -10.68
C SER A 98 2.93 8.41 -11.25
N GLU A 99 3.90 7.93 -10.48
CA GLU A 99 4.87 6.90 -10.90
C GLU A 99 4.19 5.55 -11.17
N LEU A 100 3.32 5.09 -10.28
CA LEU A 100 2.61 3.82 -10.47
C LEU A 100 1.69 3.88 -11.71
N LYS A 101 1.05 5.03 -11.94
CA LYS A 101 0.21 5.24 -13.13
C LYS A 101 1.05 5.16 -14.41
N ARG A 102 2.14 5.93 -14.49
CA ARG A 102 3.08 5.89 -15.64
C ARG A 102 3.65 4.49 -15.86
N PHE A 103 3.99 3.79 -14.78
CA PHE A 103 4.48 2.42 -14.85
C PHE A 103 3.44 1.50 -15.47
N ARG A 104 2.18 1.52 -14.99
CA ARG A 104 1.09 0.68 -15.55
C ARG A 104 0.79 0.98 -17.02
N GLU A 105 0.90 2.24 -17.44
CA GLU A 105 0.71 2.63 -18.84
C GLU A 105 1.84 2.11 -19.74
N MET A 106 3.06 2.07 -19.22
CA MET A 106 4.23 1.56 -19.95
C MET A 106 4.36 0.03 -19.87
N ASP A 107 3.90 -0.59 -18.80
CA ASP A 107 4.02 -2.03 -18.58
C ASP A 107 3.19 -2.79 -19.62
N GLY A 108 3.87 -3.63 -20.40
CA GLY A 108 3.26 -4.31 -21.54
C GLY A 108 3.04 -3.46 -22.80
N SER A 109 3.47 -2.19 -22.81
CA SER A 109 3.46 -1.36 -24.03
C SER A 109 4.43 -1.91 -25.10
N ASP A 110 4.16 -1.58 -26.37
CA ASP A 110 5.01 -2.01 -27.48
C ASP A 110 6.45 -1.47 -27.34
N LYS A 111 6.62 -0.27 -26.79
CA LYS A 111 7.93 0.31 -26.51
C LYS A 111 8.77 -0.56 -25.55
N ILE A 112 8.17 -1.11 -24.50
CA ILE A 112 8.87 -2.02 -23.58
C ILE A 112 9.15 -3.36 -24.25
N ARG A 113 8.17 -3.91 -25.00
CA ARG A 113 8.35 -5.18 -25.73
C ARG A 113 9.47 -5.10 -26.76
N GLU A 114 9.50 -4.05 -27.55
CA GLU A 114 10.55 -3.78 -28.54
C GLU A 114 11.92 -3.66 -27.86
N PHE A 115 12.01 -2.89 -26.77
CA PHE A 115 13.24 -2.77 -25.99
C PHE A 115 13.73 -4.12 -25.47
N GLU A 116 12.85 -4.92 -24.84
CA GLU A 116 13.19 -6.25 -24.33
C GLU A 116 13.57 -7.23 -25.45
N SER A 117 12.92 -7.14 -26.62
CA SER A 117 13.26 -7.95 -27.79
C SER A 117 14.64 -7.62 -28.33
N LEU A 118 14.97 -6.32 -28.39
CA LEU A 118 16.26 -5.82 -28.85
C LEU A 118 17.37 -6.16 -27.85
N GLU A 119 17.08 -6.08 -26.54
CA GLU A 119 17.97 -6.52 -25.49
C GLU A 119 18.31 -8.01 -25.61
N LYS A 120 17.29 -8.87 -25.79
CA LYS A 120 17.48 -10.31 -25.99
C LYS A 120 18.30 -10.59 -27.25
N TYR A 121 18.02 -9.89 -28.34
CA TYR A 121 18.79 -10.03 -29.59
C TYR A 121 20.26 -9.67 -29.39
N ILE A 122 20.56 -8.55 -28.73
CA ILE A 122 21.95 -8.11 -28.47
C ILE A 122 22.66 -9.05 -27.50
N GLN A 123 21.94 -9.66 -26.57
CA GLN A 123 22.50 -10.64 -25.65
C GLN A 123 22.71 -12.02 -26.29
N SER A 124 22.13 -12.29 -27.46
CA SER A 124 22.20 -13.56 -28.16
C SER A 124 23.62 -13.94 -28.58
N ALA A 125 23.88 -15.24 -28.70
CA ALA A 125 25.16 -15.74 -29.19
C ALA A 125 25.43 -15.30 -30.64
N GLU A 126 24.40 -15.32 -31.49
CA GLU A 126 24.47 -14.89 -32.89
C GLU A 126 24.99 -13.46 -33.02
N PHE A 127 24.43 -12.53 -32.22
CA PHE A 127 24.88 -11.15 -32.20
C PHE A 127 26.33 -11.02 -31.71
N ARG A 128 26.71 -11.74 -30.66
CA ARG A 128 28.08 -11.73 -30.13
C ARG A 128 29.10 -12.25 -31.15
N GLU A 129 28.75 -13.27 -31.93
CA GLU A 129 29.62 -13.78 -32.99
C GLU A 129 29.73 -12.79 -34.15
N LYS A 130 28.63 -12.12 -34.53
CA LYS A 130 28.67 -11.00 -35.49
C LYS A 130 29.55 -9.86 -34.99
N GLN A 131 29.50 -9.54 -33.69
CA GLN A 131 30.34 -8.50 -33.10
C GLN A 131 31.85 -8.83 -33.16
N LYS A 132 32.22 -10.11 -33.10
CA LYS A 132 33.60 -10.59 -33.22
C LYS A 132 34.07 -10.80 -34.66
N MET A 133 33.24 -10.45 -35.66
CA MET A 133 33.61 -10.65 -37.06
C MET A 133 34.94 -9.93 -37.37
N ARG A 134 35.81 -10.63 -38.10
CA ARG A 134 37.03 -10.01 -38.61
C ARG A 134 36.66 -9.06 -39.75
N PRO A 135 37.37 -7.92 -39.90
CA PRO A 135 37.15 -7.03 -41.03
C PRO A 135 37.27 -7.79 -42.34
N ILE A 136 36.25 -7.69 -43.19
CA ILE A 136 36.28 -8.30 -44.53
C ILE A 136 37.08 -7.36 -45.40
N THR A 137 38.25 -7.83 -45.85
CA THR A 137 39.16 -7.08 -46.71
C THR A 137 39.07 -7.57 -48.14
N PHE A 138 39.73 -6.87 -49.07
CA PHE A 138 39.88 -7.35 -50.45
C PHE A 138 40.43 -8.79 -50.51
N LYS A 139 41.32 -9.18 -49.58
CA LYS A 139 41.90 -10.54 -49.55
C LYS A 139 40.87 -11.65 -49.36
N ASP A 140 39.72 -11.31 -48.81
CA ASP A 140 38.63 -12.24 -48.51
C ASP A 140 37.62 -12.36 -49.67
N THR A 141 37.82 -11.60 -50.77
CA THR A 141 36.90 -11.57 -51.91
C THR A 141 37.35 -12.47 -53.06
N ASP A 142 36.42 -12.78 -53.97
CA ASP A 142 36.70 -13.62 -55.13
C ASP A 142 37.65 -12.93 -56.13
N GLU A 143 37.58 -11.61 -56.22
CA GLU A 143 38.47 -10.80 -57.04
C GLU A 143 39.93 -10.92 -56.60
N TYR A 144 40.20 -11.11 -55.31
CA TYR A 144 41.57 -11.38 -54.86
C TYR A 144 42.06 -12.75 -55.31
N ARG A 145 41.19 -13.78 -55.36
CA ARG A 145 41.57 -15.09 -55.93
C ARG A 145 41.94 -14.96 -57.40
N LYS A 146 41.16 -14.19 -58.16
CA LYS A 146 41.45 -13.86 -59.57
C LYS A 146 42.75 -13.07 -59.73
N LEU A 147 43.08 -12.18 -58.79
CA LEU A 147 44.37 -11.49 -58.78
C LEU A 147 45.54 -12.45 -58.55
N ILE A 148 45.39 -13.42 -57.63
CA ILE A 148 46.41 -14.45 -57.40
C ILE A 148 46.58 -15.31 -58.66
N GLU A 149 45.49 -15.75 -59.28
CA GLU A 149 45.50 -16.50 -60.55
C GLU A 149 46.21 -15.71 -61.66
N PHE A 150 45.85 -14.43 -61.85
CA PHE A 150 46.50 -13.55 -62.81
C PHE A 150 48.01 -13.43 -62.59
N ASN A 151 48.43 -13.21 -61.33
CA ASN A 151 49.85 -13.11 -60.99
C ASN A 151 50.59 -14.42 -61.21
N ALA A 152 49.95 -15.57 -60.95
CA ALA A 152 50.52 -16.89 -61.21
C ALA A 152 50.68 -17.14 -62.72
N LEU A 153 49.65 -16.85 -63.52
CA LEU A 153 49.71 -16.95 -64.98
C LEU A 153 50.78 -16.03 -65.58
N LYS A 154 50.95 -14.81 -65.06
CA LYS A 154 52.04 -13.91 -65.47
C LYS A 154 53.44 -14.49 -65.22
N ALA A 155 53.57 -15.38 -64.24
CA ALA A 155 54.82 -16.06 -63.92
C ALA A 155 55.05 -17.32 -64.77
N ASP A 156 54.02 -17.82 -65.45
CA ASP A 156 54.06 -19.01 -66.31
C ASP A 156 54.99 -18.80 -67.52
N ALA A 157 55.68 -19.87 -67.93
CA ALA A 157 56.65 -19.81 -69.02
C ALA A 157 55.99 -19.53 -70.38
N GLU A 158 54.79 -20.06 -70.62
CA GLU A 158 54.00 -19.88 -71.83
C GLU A 158 53.58 -18.41 -71.96
N ILE A 159 53.03 -17.83 -70.89
CA ILE A 159 52.61 -16.42 -70.85
C ILE A 159 53.81 -15.48 -70.94
N LYS A 160 54.94 -15.78 -70.28
CA LYS A 160 56.18 -15.01 -70.44
C LYS A 160 56.70 -15.01 -71.88
N GLY A 161 56.57 -16.16 -72.57
CA GLY A 161 56.87 -16.28 -73.99
C GLY A 161 55.95 -15.37 -74.82
N PHE A 162 54.64 -15.51 -74.62
CA PHE A 162 53.60 -14.71 -75.28
C PHE A 162 53.80 -13.19 -75.11
N LEU A 163 54.11 -12.74 -73.89
CA LEU A 163 54.36 -11.33 -73.58
C LEU A 163 55.64 -10.79 -74.24
N LYS A 164 56.65 -11.64 -74.52
CA LYS A 164 57.90 -11.25 -75.19
C LYS A 164 57.79 -11.30 -76.72
N SER A 165 56.97 -12.21 -77.26
CA SER A 165 56.86 -12.43 -78.70
C SER A 165 55.94 -11.43 -79.42
N GLY A 166 55.15 -10.63 -78.69
CA GLY A 166 54.31 -9.58 -79.27
C GLY A 166 53.34 -10.12 -80.34
N LEU A 167 52.74 -11.28 -80.06
CA LEU A 167 51.88 -11.98 -81.02
C LEU A 167 50.67 -11.11 -81.42
N LYS A 168 50.49 -10.94 -82.73
CA LYS A 168 49.36 -10.22 -83.33
C LYS A 168 48.11 -11.10 -83.32
N GLU A 169 46.95 -10.46 -83.41
CA GLU A 169 45.59 -10.97 -83.14
C GLU A 169 45.16 -12.25 -83.90
N ASP A 170 45.90 -12.70 -84.92
CA ASP A 170 45.46 -13.71 -85.90
C ASP A 170 45.99 -15.15 -85.68
N GLU A 171 46.71 -15.45 -84.59
CA GLU A 171 47.11 -16.83 -84.25
C GLU A 171 46.15 -17.49 -83.25
N LYS A 172 45.94 -18.81 -83.38
CA LYS A 172 45.13 -19.61 -82.43
C LYS A 172 45.76 -19.59 -81.03
N LYS A 173 45.32 -18.65 -80.18
CA LYS A 173 45.73 -18.51 -78.79
C LYS A 173 45.40 -19.78 -77.99
N SER A 174 46.31 -20.20 -77.12
CA SER A 174 46.04 -21.30 -76.20
C SER A 174 44.98 -20.88 -75.17
N LYS A 175 44.36 -21.87 -74.52
CA LYS A 175 43.41 -21.60 -73.42
C LYS A 175 44.06 -20.80 -72.29
N THR A 176 45.34 -21.02 -72.02
CA THR A 176 46.13 -20.31 -71.01
C THR A 176 46.25 -18.83 -71.35
N VAL A 177 46.55 -18.51 -72.62
CA VAL A 177 46.68 -17.13 -73.12
C VAL A 177 45.33 -16.41 -73.08
N LEU A 178 44.24 -17.05 -73.53
CA LEU A 178 42.90 -16.47 -73.48
C LEU A 178 42.48 -16.13 -72.04
N ARG A 179 42.73 -17.05 -71.09
CA ARG A 179 42.44 -16.82 -69.67
C ARG A 179 43.27 -15.68 -69.08
N TYR A 180 44.53 -15.54 -69.49
CA TYR A 180 45.38 -14.43 -69.07
C TYR A 180 44.85 -13.08 -69.58
N GLU A 181 44.43 -12.99 -70.85
CA GLU A 181 43.86 -11.76 -71.42
C GLU A 181 42.53 -11.36 -70.76
N GLU A 182 41.65 -12.33 -70.48
CA GLU A 182 40.41 -12.10 -69.71
C GLU A 182 40.70 -11.50 -68.34
N LEU A 183 41.67 -12.08 -67.61
CA LEU A 183 42.06 -11.60 -66.30
C LEU A 183 42.78 -10.25 -66.38
N ASP A 184 43.61 -10.01 -67.39
CA ASP A 184 44.28 -8.72 -67.62
C ASP A 184 43.26 -7.60 -67.86
N ALA A 185 42.25 -7.86 -68.70
CA ALA A 185 41.13 -6.94 -68.92
C ALA A 185 40.35 -6.69 -67.62
N LEU A 186 40.08 -7.74 -66.83
CA LEU A 186 39.45 -7.60 -65.51
C LEU A 186 40.29 -6.77 -64.55
N MET A 187 41.62 -6.96 -64.49
CA MET A 187 42.51 -6.19 -63.60
C MET A 187 42.52 -4.68 -63.93
N LYS A 188 42.28 -4.33 -65.20
CA LYS A 188 42.18 -2.95 -65.69
C LYS A 188 40.78 -2.36 -65.55
N SER A 189 39.77 -3.17 -65.29
CA SER A 189 38.39 -2.70 -65.13
C SER A 189 38.26 -1.76 -63.93
N ALA A 190 37.41 -0.73 -64.08
CA ALA A 190 37.12 0.21 -63.01
C ALA A 190 36.55 -0.49 -61.76
N ASP A 191 35.71 -1.51 -61.97
CA ASP A 191 35.08 -2.29 -60.91
C ASP A 191 36.12 -3.04 -60.07
N PHE A 192 37.10 -3.67 -60.71
CA PHE A 192 38.18 -4.35 -60.00
C PHE A 192 39.07 -3.37 -59.23
N ILE A 193 39.43 -2.22 -59.83
CA ILE A 193 40.24 -1.20 -59.15
C ILE A 193 39.49 -0.64 -57.93
N ALA A 194 38.19 -0.37 -58.06
CA ALA A 194 37.34 0.07 -56.96
C ALA A 194 37.27 -1.01 -55.85
N LYS A 195 37.12 -2.28 -56.22
CA LYS A 195 37.10 -3.40 -55.27
C LYS A 195 38.44 -3.60 -54.57
N LYS A 196 39.55 -3.49 -55.28
CA LYS A 196 40.91 -3.59 -54.72
C LYS A 196 41.19 -2.50 -53.69
N ASN A 197 40.67 -1.29 -53.93
CA ASN A 197 40.81 -0.14 -53.03
C ASN A 197 39.68 -0.06 -51.99
N MET A 198 38.85 -1.10 -51.84
CA MET A 198 37.77 -1.09 -50.86
C MET A 198 38.31 -0.96 -49.44
N LYS A 199 37.58 -0.20 -48.61
CA LYS A 199 37.86 -0.17 -47.17
C LYS A 199 37.43 -1.49 -46.54
N PRO A 200 38.14 -1.99 -45.51
CA PRO A 200 37.70 -3.16 -44.77
C PRO A 200 36.29 -2.94 -44.23
N ILE A 201 35.37 -3.85 -44.52
CA ILE A 201 34.02 -3.82 -43.97
C ILE A 201 34.12 -4.37 -42.55
N THR A 202 33.78 -3.53 -41.57
CA THR A 202 33.86 -3.87 -40.16
C THR A 202 32.47 -4.09 -39.58
N PHE A 203 32.39 -4.57 -38.33
CA PHE A 203 31.12 -4.64 -37.61
C PHE A 203 30.36 -3.31 -37.61
N LYS A 204 31.06 -2.16 -37.58
CA LYS A 204 30.43 -0.83 -37.56
C LYS A 204 29.61 -0.51 -38.82
N ASP A 205 29.87 -1.22 -39.90
CA ASP A 205 29.21 -1.03 -41.20
C ASP A 205 27.97 -1.94 -41.34
N THR A 206 27.66 -2.76 -40.34
CA THR A 206 26.58 -3.76 -40.37
C THR A 206 25.26 -3.24 -39.80
N GLU A 207 24.14 -3.86 -40.18
CA GLU A 207 22.82 -3.58 -39.60
C GLU A 207 22.77 -3.93 -38.11
N GLU A 208 23.50 -4.96 -37.70
CA GLU A 208 23.65 -5.36 -36.30
C GLU A 208 24.25 -4.24 -35.44
N TYR A 209 25.22 -3.50 -35.97
CA TYR A 209 25.76 -2.33 -35.26
C TYR A 209 24.74 -1.19 -35.14
N LYS A 210 23.91 -0.96 -36.15
CA LYS A 210 22.81 0.02 -36.05
C LYS A 210 21.82 -0.36 -34.95
N LYS A 211 21.44 -1.64 -34.87
CA LYS A 211 20.59 -2.19 -33.79
C LYS A 211 21.23 -2.01 -32.41
N LEU A 212 22.55 -2.16 -32.29
CA LEU A 212 23.28 -1.90 -31.05
C LEU A 212 23.21 -0.43 -30.62
N LEU A 213 23.39 0.50 -31.57
CA LEU A 213 23.29 1.93 -31.29
C LEU A 213 21.87 2.30 -30.86
N GLU A 214 20.85 1.76 -31.53
CA GLU A 214 19.47 1.96 -31.16
C GLU A 214 19.17 1.46 -29.75
N TYR A 215 19.61 0.25 -29.40
CA TYR A 215 19.48 -0.28 -28.05
C TYR A 215 20.12 0.62 -27.02
N ASN A 216 21.36 1.06 -27.25
CA ASN A 216 22.04 1.94 -26.32
C ASN A 216 21.33 3.29 -26.17
N ARG A 217 20.75 3.82 -27.25
CA ARG A 217 19.93 5.04 -27.23
C ARG A 217 18.65 4.84 -26.41
N VAL A 218 17.89 3.78 -26.67
CA VAL A 218 16.62 3.47 -26.00
C VAL A 218 16.85 3.10 -24.53
N LYS A 219 17.85 2.27 -24.23
CA LYS A 219 18.30 1.95 -22.86
C LYS A 219 18.66 3.21 -22.07
N SER A 220 19.22 4.20 -22.75
CA SER A 220 19.62 5.46 -22.14
C SER A 220 18.46 6.44 -21.97
N SER A 221 17.30 6.19 -22.56
CA SER A 221 16.13 7.05 -22.45
C SER A 221 15.65 7.12 -21.00
N VAL A 222 15.15 8.29 -20.63
CA VAL A 222 14.64 8.53 -19.26
C VAL A 222 13.48 7.60 -18.97
N GLU A 223 12.58 7.36 -19.93
CA GLU A 223 11.38 6.56 -19.66
C GLU A 223 11.72 5.09 -19.39
N ILE A 224 12.64 4.49 -20.15
CA ILE A 224 13.08 3.11 -19.92
C ILE A 224 13.80 2.99 -18.57
N LYS A 225 14.69 3.95 -18.27
CA LYS A 225 15.40 3.98 -16.98
C LYS A 225 14.44 4.10 -15.80
N GLU A 226 13.50 5.03 -15.85
CA GLU A 226 12.51 5.25 -14.80
C GLU A 226 11.59 4.04 -14.63
N PHE A 227 11.16 3.42 -15.73
CA PHE A 227 10.35 2.21 -15.71
C PHE A 227 11.03 1.07 -14.96
N TYR A 228 12.26 0.69 -15.35
CA TYR A 228 12.97 -0.40 -14.67
C TYR A 228 13.44 -0.01 -13.26
N LYS A 229 13.74 1.27 -13.01
CA LYS A 229 14.04 1.77 -11.66
C LYS A 229 12.84 1.60 -10.74
N PHE A 230 11.63 1.96 -11.19
CA PHE A 230 10.40 1.79 -10.43
C PHE A 230 10.04 0.30 -10.29
N LYS A 231 10.19 -0.50 -11.35
CA LYS A 231 9.98 -1.97 -11.31
C LYS A 231 10.83 -2.66 -10.23
N ALA A 232 12.06 -2.19 -10.03
CA ALA A 232 12.99 -2.70 -9.02
C ALA A 232 12.87 -2.00 -7.65
N SER A 233 11.95 -1.04 -7.50
CA SER A 233 11.83 -0.23 -6.30
C SER A 233 11.15 -0.99 -5.15
N LYS A 234 11.43 -0.56 -3.91
CA LYS A 234 10.77 -1.12 -2.72
C LYS A 234 9.30 -0.70 -2.67
N GLU A 235 8.98 0.44 -3.26
CA GLU A 235 7.65 1.01 -3.42
C GLU A 235 6.76 0.08 -4.24
N TYR A 236 7.24 -0.37 -5.41
CA TYR A 236 6.50 -1.30 -6.25
C TYR A 236 6.39 -2.70 -5.61
N ALA A 237 7.47 -3.19 -4.99
CA ALA A 237 7.42 -4.44 -4.23
C ALA A 237 6.40 -4.38 -3.07
N ASN A 238 6.35 -3.27 -2.34
CA ASN A 238 5.36 -3.04 -1.29
C ASN A 238 3.93 -2.98 -1.87
N PHE A 239 3.76 -2.31 -3.01
CA PHE A 239 2.48 -2.27 -3.71
C PHE A 239 1.99 -3.69 -4.02
N LEU A 240 2.81 -4.53 -4.66
CA LEU A 240 2.44 -5.91 -5.00
C LEU A 240 2.07 -6.78 -3.78
N ASN A 241 2.77 -6.58 -2.65
CA ASN A 241 2.50 -7.35 -1.43
C ASN A 241 1.28 -6.86 -0.65
N THR A 242 0.92 -5.58 -0.79
CA THR A 242 -0.14 -4.95 0.00
C THR A 242 -1.46 -4.88 -0.76
N ASP A 243 -1.40 -4.70 -2.08
CA ASP A 243 -2.58 -4.65 -2.95
C ASP A 243 -3.37 -5.96 -2.85
N GLY A 244 -4.66 -5.84 -2.54
CA GLY A 244 -5.54 -6.99 -2.30
C GLY A 244 -5.23 -7.84 -1.05
N SER A 245 -4.24 -7.45 -0.22
CA SER A 245 -3.87 -8.21 0.98
C SER A 245 -4.99 -8.20 2.03
N ALA A 246 -5.08 -9.25 2.84
CA ALA A 246 -6.02 -9.31 3.97
C ALA A 246 -5.79 -8.17 4.97
N ARG A 247 -4.55 -7.71 5.10
CA ARG A 247 -4.16 -6.60 5.98
C ARG A 247 -4.73 -5.27 5.49
N LEU A 248 -4.69 -5.01 4.18
CA LEU A 248 -5.30 -3.82 3.58
C LEU A 248 -6.82 -3.86 3.71
N LYS A 249 -7.45 -5.01 3.45
CA LYS A 249 -8.89 -5.20 3.66
C LYS A 249 -9.30 -4.92 5.09
N ARG A 250 -8.55 -5.46 6.07
CA ARG A 250 -8.77 -5.19 7.50
C ARG A 250 -8.66 -3.71 7.84
N TYR A 251 -7.71 -2.99 7.24
CA TYR A 251 -7.61 -1.54 7.40
C TYR A 251 -8.86 -0.82 6.88
N GLU A 252 -9.37 -1.20 5.71
CA GLU A 252 -10.59 -0.62 5.12
C GLU A 252 -11.83 -0.91 5.97
N GLU A 253 -12.02 -2.17 6.38
CA GLU A 253 -13.12 -2.57 7.29
C GLU A 253 -13.12 -1.75 8.59
N LEU A 254 -11.95 -1.62 9.23
CA LEU A 254 -11.83 -0.87 10.47
C LEU A 254 -12.02 0.63 10.26
N LYS A 255 -11.58 1.17 9.11
CA LYS A 255 -11.79 2.56 8.74
C LYS A 255 -13.28 2.87 8.64
N GLU A 256 -14.06 2.00 7.99
CA GLU A 256 -15.51 2.13 7.87
C GLU A 256 -16.19 1.98 9.24
N LEU A 257 -15.81 0.96 10.01
CA LEU A 257 -16.38 0.70 11.33
C LEU A 257 -16.16 1.88 12.29
N VAL A 258 -14.95 2.43 12.36
CA VAL A 258 -14.64 3.58 13.24
C VAL A 258 -15.32 4.87 12.74
N ALA A 259 -15.60 4.99 11.44
CA ALA A 259 -16.32 6.11 10.88
C ALA A 259 -17.84 6.06 11.13
N ALA A 260 -18.39 4.85 11.36
CA ALA A 260 -19.80 4.61 11.55
C ALA A 260 -20.39 5.39 12.76
N PRO A 261 -21.60 5.94 12.65
CA PRO A 261 -22.27 6.64 13.76
C PRO A 261 -22.40 5.79 15.02
N GLU A 262 -22.74 4.51 14.87
CA GLU A 262 -22.95 3.57 15.97
C GLU A 262 -21.68 3.39 16.82
N PHE A 263 -20.52 3.36 16.16
CA PHE A 263 -19.24 3.29 16.85
C PHE A 263 -18.96 4.56 17.65
N LYS A 264 -19.24 5.73 17.06
CA LYS A 264 -19.04 7.04 17.70
C LYS A 264 -19.94 7.21 18.91
N GLU A 265 -21.22 6.85 18.79
CA GLU A 265 -22.20 6.89 19.88
C GLU A 265 -21.79 5.95 21.02
N LYS A 266 -21.40 4.70 20.70
CA LYS A 266 -20.95 3.75 21.71
C LYS A 266 -19.67 4.21 22.40
N LYS A 267 -18.72 4.80 21.65
CA LYS A 267 -17.52 5.41 22.21
C LYS A 267 -17.86 6.57 23.14
N GLU A 268 -18.76 7.47 22.74
CA GLU A 268 -19.19 8.59 23.57
C GLU A 268 -19.85 8.10 24.86
N TYR A 269 -20.75 7.11 24.77
CA TYR A 269 -21.38 6.49 25.92
C TYR A 269 -20.35 5.89 26.91
N LEU A 270 -19.35 5.16 26.40
CA LEU A 270 -18.31 4.54 27.22
C LEU A 270 -17.28 5.53 27.79
N LEU A 271 -17.14 6.72 27.18
CA LEU A 271 -16.30 7.80 27.67
C LEU A 271 -17.04 8.70 28.68
N ASP A 272 -18.37 8.71 28.65
CA ASP A 272 -19.19 9.51 29.56
C ASP A 272 -19.12 8.95 30.99
N LYS A 273 -18.37 9.63 31.85
CA LYS A 273 -18.27 9.31 33.27
C LYS A 273 -19.57 9.53 34.04
N LYS A 274 -20.47 10.37 33.51
CA LYS A 274 -21.77 10.71 34.08
C LYS A 274 -22.92 9.95 33.42
N ARG A 275 -22.62 8.89 32.65
CA ARG A 275 -23.63 8.09 31.96
C ARG A 275 -24.72 7.55 32.89
N PHE A 276 -24.38 7.20 34.14
CA PHE A 276 -25.38 6.78 35.13
C PHE A 276 -26.37 7.91 35.45
N GLU A 277 -25.90 9.16 35.56
CA GLU A 277 -26.75 10.34 35.81
C GLU A 277 -27.81 10.57 34.73
N LYS A 278 -27.59 10.03 33.52
CA LYS A 278 -28.51 10.13 32.39
C LYS A 278 -29.57 9.01 32.36
N THR A 279 -29.49 8.04 33.27
CA THR A 279 -30.42 6.89 33.32
C THR A 279 -31.63 7.17 34.20
N GLU A 280 -32.72 6.44 33.97
CA GLU A 280 -33.90 6.47 34.84
C GLU A 280 -33.56 6.03 36.27
N MET A 281 -32.65 5.07 36.43
CA MET A 281 -32.18 4.62 37.75
C MET A 281 -31.60 5.77 38.59
N PHE A 282 -30.91 6.73 37.96
CA PHE A 282 -30.43 7.89 38.71
C PHE A 282 -31.57 8.80 39.18
N ARG A 283 -32.66 8.93 38.40
CA ARG A 283 -33.85 9.69 38.82
C ARG A 283 -34.51 9.05 40.03
N GLU A 284 -34.62 7.73 40.04
CA GLU A 284 -35.14 6.96 41.18
C GLU A 284 -34.29 7.15 42.44
N VAL A 285 -32.96 7.17 42.30
CA VAL A 285 -32.03 7.49 43.41
C VAL A 285 -32.22 8.91 43.90
N GLN A 286 -32.34 9.89 43.00
CA GLN A 286 -32.56 11.29 43.38
C GLN A 286 -33.89 11.48 44.10
N GLU A 287 -34.94 10.81 43.64
CA GLU A 287 -36.25 10.86 44.30
C GLU A 287 -36.24 10.19 45.67
N TYR A 288 -35.62 9.01 45.78
CA TYR A 288 -35.40 8.35 47.06
C TYR A 288 -34.61 9.23 48.03
N ASP A 289 -33.50 9.82 47.60
CA ASP A 289 -32.66 10.69 48.43
C ASP A 289 -33.39 11.98 48.85
N LYS A 290 -34.33 12.46 48.03
CA LYS A 290 -35.20 13.59 48.35
C LYS A 290 -36.22 13.20 49.42
N LEU A 291 -36.96 12.12 49.22
CA LEU A 291 -37.97 11.62 50.17
C LEU A 291 -37.33 11.22 51.50
N LYS A 292 -36.13 10.63 51.47
CA LYS A 292 -35.36 10.28 52.67
C LYS A 292 -35.03 11.49 53.55
N LYS A 293 -34.93 12.68 52.96
CA LYS A 293 -34.65 13.94 53.66
C LYS A 293 -35.92 14.72 54.04
N ASP A 294 -37.08 14.22 53.63
CA ASP A 294 -38.36 14.85 53.93
C ASP A 294 -38.63 14.80 55.43
N SER A 295 -39.12 15.90 56.00
CA SER A 295 -39.32 16.03 57.45
C SER A 295 -40.35 15.04 57.99
N ASP A 296 -41.39 14.71 57.23
CA ASP A 296 -42.40 13.76 57.68
C ASP A 296 -41.90 12.31 57.59
N ILE A 297 -41.08 11.98 56.59
CA ILE A 297 -40.39 10.69 56.49
C ILE A 297 -39.35 10.50 57.60
N ILE A 298 -38.60 11.55 57.96
CA ILE A 298 -37.62 11.48 59.06
C ILE A 298 -38.32 11.39 60.43
N TRP A 299 -39.48 12.06 60.56
CA TRP A 299 -40.24 12.07 61.81
C TRP A 299 -40.90 10.72 62.12
N TYR A 300 -41.34 9.99 61.09
CA TYR A 300 -42.00 8.68 61.21
C TYR A 300 -41.01 7.55 61.50
#